data_AF-A0A9E1R8C2-F1
#
_entry.id   AF-A0A9E1R8C2-F1
#
_cell.length_a   1.000
_cell.length_b   1.000
_cell.length_c   1.000
_cell.angle_alpha   90.00
_cell.angle_beta   90.00
_cell.angle_gamma   90.00
#
_symmetry.space_group_name_H-M   'P 1'
#
loop_
_entity.id
_entity.type
_entity.pdbx_description
1 polymer ?
#
loop_
_entity_poly.entity_id
_entity_poly.type
_entity_poly.pdbx_seq_one_letter_code
_entity_poly.pdbx_strand_id
1 'polypeptide(L)'
;MQHLKQLVTDGLEAVAQAADEAALDQVRVQYLGKKGELTQQLKSLGKLSAEERPAAGAKINEAKQQVQDAITIKRTMMAADALSKQLAEESIDVTLPGRAQVNGGLHPVTMTIERIENFFSQIGFSVAQGPEIEDDYHNFEALNIPAHHPARAMHDTFYFGDGTLLRTHTSGVQVRTMEKQQPPIRIICPGRVYRCDSDQTHSPMFHQIEGLLVDDNISFADLKGILHNFLNVFFERDLQVRFRPSYFPFTEPSIEVDIGYQGEDGEQKWLEVLGCGMVHPKVFERSGIDTEKYTGFAFGMG
;
A
#
# COMPACT_ATOMS: atom_id res chain seq x y z
N MET A 1 11.06 80.26 9.41
CA MET A 1 10.40 79.04 9.93
C MET A 1 9.15 78.63 9.14
N GLN A 2 8.35 79.56 8.62
CA GLN A 2 7.14 79.24 7.82
C GLN A 2 7.47 78.46 6.53
N HIS A 3 8.56 78.83 5.85
CA HIS A 3 9.04 78.13 4.65
C HIS A 3 9.48 76.68 4.90
N LEU A 4 10.09 76.36 6.05
CA LEU A 4 10.50 74.99 6.39
C LEU A 4 9.30 74.08 6.63
N LYS A 5 8.24 74.60 7.28
CA LYS A 5 6.98 73.86 7.44
C LYS A 5 6.31 73.57 6.11
N GLN A 6 6.32 74.55 5.19
CA GLN A 6 5.78 74.35 3.84
C GLN A 6 6.54 73.24 3.10
N LEU A 7 7.88 73.25 3.12
CA LEU A 7 8.71 72.21 2.50
C LEU A 7 8.44 70.80 3.03
N VAL A 8 8.14 70.67 4.33
CA VAL A 8 7.74 69.38 4.91
C VAL A 8 6.37 68.97 4.41
N THR A 9 5.38 69.87 4.43
CA THR A 9 4.02 69.57 3.92
C THR A 9 4.07 69.15 2.46
N ASP A 10 4.75 69.91 1.61
CA ASP A 10 4.89 69.63 0.18
C ASP A 10 5.63 68.30 -0.05
N GLY A 11 6.68 68.02 0.75
CA GLY A 11 7.40 66.76 0.69
C GLY A 11 6.55 65.56 1.11
N LEU A 12 5.74 65.69 2.17
CA LEU A 12 4.81 64.65 2.60
C LEU A 12 3.71 64.39 1.56
N GLU A 13 3.20 65.44 0.93
CA GLU A 13 2.22 65.34 -0.15
C GLU A 13 2.82 64.66 -1.39
N ALA A 14 4.03 65.03 -1.78
CA ALA A 14 4.76 64.39 -2.89
C ALA A 14 5.02 62.90 -2.63
N VAL A 15 5.36 62.52 -1.38
CA VAL A 15 5.48 61.11 -0.97
C VAL A 15 4.14 60.39 -1.08
N ALA A 16 3.04 61.02 -0.66
CA ALA A 16 1.71 60.43 -0.74
C ALA A 16 1.28 60.18 -2.20
N GLN A 17 1.57 61.13 -3.09
CA GLN A 17 1.22 61.11 -4.52
C GLN A 17 2.15 60.24 -5.38
N ALA A 18 3.30 59.79 -4.87
CA ALA A 18 4.20 58.91 -5.60
C ALA A 18 3.50 57.59 -5.98
N ALA A 19 3.42 57.33 -7.28
CA ALA A 19 2.67 56.21 -7.87
C ALA A 19 3.48 54.91 -7.98
N ASP A 20 4.81 55.00 -8.12
CA ASP A 20 5.72 53.86 -8.25
C ASP A 20 7.05 54.13 -7.52
N GLU A 21 7.92 53.12 -7.46
CA GLU A 21 9.23 53.24 -6.78
C GLU A 21 10.12 54.31 -7.43
N ALA A 22 10.00 54.53 -8.74
CA ALA A 22 10.77 55.53 -9.46
C ALA A 22 10.33 56.95 -9.08
N ALA A 23 9.02 57.20 -8.98
CA ALA A 23 8.44 58.44 -8.51
C ALA A 23 8.83 58.70 -7.04
N LEU A 24 8.82 57.67 -6.18
CA LEU A 24 9.24 57.81 -4.80
C LEU A 24 10.75 58.13 -4.67
N ASP A 25 11.60 57.57 -5.54
CA ASP A 25 13.02 57.92 -5.57
C ASP A 25 13.26 59.34 -6.10
N GLN A 26 12.46 59.80 -7.06
CA GLN A 26 12.49 61.21 -7.50
C GLN A 26 12.17 62.17 -6.35
N VAL A 27 11.14 61.88 -5.55
CA VAL A 27 10.82 62.66 -4.33
C VAL A 27 11.99 62.65 -3.34
N ARG A 28 12.61 61.49 -3.12
CA ARG A 28 13.81 61.39 -2.26
C ARG A 28 14.95 62.27 -2.77
N VAL A 29 15.22 62.27 -4.08
CA VAL A 29 16.28 63.09 -4.68
C VAL A 29 15.95 64.58 -4.58
N GLN A 30 14.70 64.97 -4.83
CA GLN A 30 14.24 66.36 -4.78
C GLN A 30 14.35 66.96 -3.38
N TYR A 31 13.94 66.25 -2.33
CA TYR A 31 13.91 66.82 -0.98
C TYR A 31 15.16 66.51 -0.18
N LEU A 32 15.74 65.31 -0.31
CA LEU A 32 16.81 64.80 0.55
C LEU A 32 18.16 64.62 -0.18
N GLY A 33 18.21 64.80 -1.49
CA GLY A 33 19.43 64.67 -2.29
C GLY A 33 20.50 65.72 -1.96
N LYS A 34 21.69 65.59 -2.56
CA LYS A 34 22.84 66.50 -2.34
C LYS A 34 22.54 67.98 -2.70
N LYS A 35 21.61 68.19 -3.64
CA LYS A 35 21.07 69.49 -4.05
C LYS A 35 19.60 69.66 -3.64
N GLY A 36 19.05 68.77 -2.82
CA GLY A 36 17.64 68.76 -2.47
C GLY A 36 17.25 69.93 -1.56
N GLU A 37 15.98 70.26 -1.56
CA GLU A 37 15.44 71.48 -0.94
C GLU A 37 15.73 71.55 0.57
N LEU A 38 15.61 70.44 1.30
CA LEU A 38 15.93 70.38 2.73
C LEU A 38 17.45 70.38 2.99
N THR A 39 18.24 69.77 2.09
CA THR A 39 19.71 69.82 2.15
C THR A 39 20.25 71.22 1.89
N GLN A 40 19.58 72.03 1.07
CA GLN A 40 19.93 73.44 0.86
C GLN A 40 19.65 74.29 2.11
N GLN A 41 18.59 73.99 2.87
CA GLN A 41 18.34 74.65 4.17
C GLN A 41 19.44 74.33 5.19
N LEU A 42 19.99 73.11 5.20
CA LEU A 42 21.15 72.80 6.04
C LEU A 42 22.39 73.62 5.66
N LYS A 43 22.61 73.90 4.37
CA LYS A 43 23.73 74.74 3.90
C LYS A 43 23.56 76.21 4.28
N SER A 44 22.31 76.70 4.38
CA SER A 44 22.03 78.09 4.76
C SER A 44 22.33 78.39 6.23
N LEU A 45 22.43 77.37 7.09
CA LEU A 45 22.92 77.47 8.48
C LEU A 45 24.33 78.08 8.57
N GLY A 46 25.12 78.00 7.48
CA GLY A 46 26.40 78.69 7.32
C GLY A 46 26.35 80.19 7.65
N LYS A 47 25.20 80.82 7.42
CA LYS A 47 24.99 82.28 7.48
C LYS A 47 24.41 82.78 8.81
N LEU A 48 24.12 81.88 9.76
CA LEU A 48 23.52 82.23 11.05
C LEU A 48 24.58 82.46 12.14
N SER A 49 24.19 83.24 13.16
CA SER A 49 24.99 83.48 14.37
C SER A 49 25.24 82.18 15.15
N ALA A 50 26.28 82.16 15.98
CA ALA A 50 26.64 80.96 16.77
C ALA A 50 25.54 80.54 17.75
N GLU A 51 24.73 81.49 18.23
CA GLU A 51 23.64 81.27 19.20
C GLU A 51 22.36 80.71 18.54
N GLU A 52 22.05 81.09 17.29
CA GLU A 52 20.83 80.66 16.59
C GLU A 52 21.01 79.35 15.79
N ARG A 53 22.26 79.01 15.45
CA ARG A 53 22.63 77.83 14.63
C ARG A 53 22.14 76.49 15.22
N PRO A 54 22.24 76.20 16.53
CA PRO A 54 21.81 74.91 17.09
C PRO A 54 20.30 74.70 17.01
N ALA A 55 19.51 75.72 17.35
CA ALA A 55 18.04 75.64 17.34
C ALA A 55 17.48 75.54 15.90
N ALA A 56 18.09 76.25 14.94
CA ALA A 56 17.74 76.16 13.54
C ALA A 56 18.14 74.81 12.92
N GLY A 57 19.32 74.28 13.27
CA GLY A 57 19.79 72.97 12.81
C GLY A 57 18.93 71.81 13.31
N ALA A 58 18.51 71.83 14.57
CA ALA A 58 17.60 70.84 15.14
C ALA A 58 16.28 70.75 14.36
N LYS A 59 15.65 71.90 14.07
CA LYS A 59 14.39 71.98 13.32
C LYS A 59 14.51 71.47 11.88
N ILE A 60 15.64 71.74 11.21
CA ILE A 60 15.86 71.26 9.85
C ILE A 60 16.14 69.75 9.83
N ASN A 61 16.86 69.23 10.82
CA ASN A 61 17.07 67.78 10.95
C ASN A 61 15.75 67.05 11.27
N GLU A 62 14.90 67.63 12.11
CA GLU A 62 13.56 67.11 12.39
C GLU A 62 12.70 67.07 11.12
N ALA A 63 12.66 68.17 10.35
CA ALA A 63 11.97 68.23 9.07
C ALA A 63 12.50 67.18 8.06
N LYS A 64 13.83 66.99 8.01
CA LYS A 64 14.47 65.99 7.17
C LYS A 64 14.07 64.57 7.59
N GLN A 65 14.02 64.31 8.89
CA GLN A 65 13.64 63.02 9.44
C GLN A 65 12.18 62.69 9.12
N GLN A 66 11.26 63.65 9.27
CA GLN A 66 9.84 63.46 8.95
C GLN A 66 9.63 63.04 7.48
N VAL A 67 10.30 63.70 6.53
CA VAL A 67 10.21 63.33 5.11
C VAL A 67 10.90 61.99 4.81
N GLN A 68 12.04 61.72 5.45
CA GLN A 68 12.75 60.45 5.31
C GLN A 68 11.92 59.27 5.84
N ASP A 69 11.27 59.44 6.99
CA ASP A 69 10.38 58.43 7.59
C ASP A 69 9.17 58.18 6.70
N ALA A 70 8.54 59.24 6.18
CA ALA A 70 7.43 59.11 5.24
C ALA A 70 7.83 58.35 3.96
N ILE A 71 9.01 58.63 3.39
CA ILE A 71 9.55 57.89 2.24
C ILE A 71 9.75 56.42 2.59
N THR A 72 10.36 56.12 3.74
CA THR A 72 10.59 54.74 4.18
C THR A 72 9.28 53.98 4.40
N ILE A 73 8.28 54.61 5.04
CA ILE A 73 6.95 54.03 5.24
C ILE A 73 6.28 53.74 3.90
N LYS A 74 6.22 54.73 3.00
CA LYS A 74 5.61 54.59 1.67
C LYS A 74 6.29 53.49 0.86
N ARG A 75 7.63 53.43 0.86
CA ARG A 75 8.39 52.36 0.19
C ARG A 75 8.03 50.98 0.74
N THR A 76 7.94 50.85 2.06
CA THR A 76 7.58 49.58 2.71
C THR A 76 6.16 49.16 2.34
N MET A 77 5.21 50.10 2.31
CA MET A 77 3.84 49.83 1.88
C MET A 77 3.76 49.40 0.42
N MET A 78 4.52 50.04 -0.47
CA MET A 78 4.55 49.71 -1.90
C MET A 78 5.16 48.32 -2.15
N ALA A 79 6.23 47.98 -1.42
CA ALA A 79 6.84 46.66 -1.48
C ALA A 79 5.88 45.56 -0.97
N ALA A 80 5.14 45.83 0.12
CA ALA A 80 4.15 44.89 0.65
C ALA A 80 2.96 44.69 -0.30
N ASP A 81 2.47 45.76 -0.93
CA ASP A 81 1.39 45.70 -1.94
C ASP A 81 1.82 44.92 -3.19
N ALA A 82 3.04 45.18 -3.68
CA ALA A 82 3.61 44.44 -4.81
C ALA A 82 3.74 42.94 -4.50
N LEU A 83 4.25 42.58 -3.31
CA LEU A 83 4.34 41.19 -2.88
C LEU A 83 2.96 40.55 -2.75
N SER A 84 1.99 41.25 -2.16
CA SER A 84 0.63 40.72 -2.00
C SER A 84 -0.06 40.47 -3.34
N LYS A 85 0.16 41.33 -4.34
CA LYS A 85 -0.35 41.14 -5.70
C LYS A 85 0.28 39.92 -6.36
N GLN A 86 1.61 39.78 -6.27
CA GLN A 86 2.31 38.61 -6.79
C GLN A 86 1.80 37.31 -6.15
N LEU A 87 1.63 37.27 -4.83
CA LEU A 87 1.10 36.10 -4.13
C LEU A 87 -0.35 35.78 -4.50
N ALA A 88 -1.18 36.79 -4.76
CA ALA A 88 -2.56 36.59 -5.21
C ALA A 88 -2.63 36.03 -6.65
N GLU A 89 -1.74 36.50 -7.54
CA GLU A 89 -1.61 36.00 -8.92
C GLU A 89 -1.04 34.58 -8.97
N GLU A 90 -0.07 34.26 -8.10
CA GLU A 90 0.56 32.94 -8.00
C GLU A 90 -0.23 31.96 -7.10
N SER A 91 -1.37 32.38 -6.56
CA SER A 91 -2.23 31.52 -5.75
C SER A 91 -2.79 30.39 -6.60
N ILE A 92 -2.52 29.16 -6.18
CA ILE A 92 -3.02 27.94 -6.82
C ILE A 92 -4.06 27.26 -5.93
N ASP A 93 -4.91 26.44 -6.55
CA ASP A 93 -5.76 25.52 -5.81
C ASP A 93 -4.93 24.33 -5.30
N VAL A 94 -4.62 24.35 -4.01
CA VAL A 94 -3.84 23.30 -3.32
C VAL A 94 -4.63 22.00 -3.12
N THR A 95 -5.93 21.99 -3.42
CA THR A 95 -6.78 20.79 -3.32
C THR A 95 -6.81 19.97 -4.60
N LEU A 96 -6.26 20.50 -5.71
CA LEU A 96 -6.18 19.75 -6.96
C LEU A 96 -5.34 18.48 -6.80
N PRO A 97 -5.77 17.36 -7.41
CA PRO A 97 -4.96 16.15 -7.45
C PRO A 97 -3.57 16.42 -8.02
N GLY A 98 -2.54 16.02 -7.29
CA GLY A 98 -1.16 16.13 -7.74
C GLY A 98 -0.88 15.27 -8.97
N ARG A 99 0.13 15.65 -9.75
CA ARG A 99 0.64 14.79 -10.83
C ARG A 99 1.45 13.65 -10.19
N ALA A 100 0.87 12.47 -10.13
CA ALA A 100 1.48 11.29 -9.52
C ALA A 100 1.39 10.06 -10.44
N GLN A 101 2.27 9.09 -10.20
CA GLN A 101 2.07 7.74 -10.71
C GLN A 101 1.05 7.02 -9.84
N VAL A 102 0.20 6.21 -10.48
CA VAL A 102 -0.76 5.37 -9.76
C VAL A 102 -0.01 4.20 -9.14
N ASN A 103 -0.30 3.89 -7.88
CA ASN A 103 0.24 2.70 -7.23
C ASN A 103 -0.32 1.45 -7.91
N GLY A 104 0.53 0.45 -8.13
CA GLY A 104 0.10 -0.88 -8.56
C GLY A 104 -0.68 -1.60 -7.44
N GLY A 105 -1.36 -2.68 -7.81
CA GLY A 105 -2.01 -3.59 -6.88
C GLY A 105 -1.61 -5.03 -7.15
N LEU A 106 -1.69 -5.87 -6.11
CA LEU A 106 -1.54 -7.31 -6.27
C LEU A 106 -2.83 -7.90 -6.88
N HIS A 107 -2.68 -9.02 -7.59
CA HIS A 107 -3.84 -9.76 -8.07
C HIS A 107 -4.62 -10.33 -6.87
N PRO A 108 -5.96 -10.35 -6.87
CA PRO A 108 -6.76 -10.84 -5.74
C PRO A 108 -6.36 -12.26 -5.30
N VAL A 109 -6.05 -13.14 -6.25
CA VAL A 109 -5.56 -14.50 -5.95
C VAL A 109 -4.21 -14.47 -5.21
N THR A 110 -3.29 -13.58 -5.58
CA THR A 110 -2.01 -13.40 -4.87
C THR A 110 -2.25 -12.93 -3.45
N MET A 111 -3.16 -11.96 -3.25
CA MET A 111 -3.52 -11.49 -1.90
C MET A 111 -4.12 -12.61 -1.05
N THR A 112 -4.98 -13.45 -1.63
CA THR A 112 -5.54 -14.62 -0.96
C THR A 112 -4.46 -15.63 -0.58
N ILE A 113 -3.55 -15.96 -1.51
CA ILE A 113 -2.43 -16.89 -1.25
C ILE A 113 -1.55 -16.36 -0.12
N GLU A 114 -1.08 -15.11 -0.20
CA GLU A 114 -0.24 -14.49 0.83
C GLU A 114 -0.92 -14.47 2.20
N ARG A 115 -2.24 -14.25 2.24
CA ARG A 115 -3.02 -14.28 3.48
C ARG A 115 -3.09 -15.68 4.09
N ILE A 116 -3.29 -16.71 3.26
CA ILE A 116 -3.30 -18.11 3.70
C ILE A 116 -1.90 -18.53 4.18
N GLU A 117 -0.85 -18.17 3.43
CA GLU A 117 0.54 -18.40 3.81
C GLU A 117 0.89 -17.75 5.16
N ASN A 118 0.46 -16.51 5.37
CA ASN A 118 0.69 -15.80 6.63
C ASN A 118 0.01 -16.50 7.81
N PHE A 119 -1.21 -17.01 7.65
CA PHE A 119 -1.89 -17.77 8.71
C PHE A 119 -1.12 -19.05 9.06
N PHE A 120 -0.80 -19.87 8.06
CA PHE A 120 -0.17 -21.18 8.29
C PHE A 120 1.29 -21.06 8.77
N SER A 121 2.02 -20.04 8.31
CA SER A 121 3.38 -19.77 8.81
C SER A 121 3.41 -19.39 10.29
N GLN A 122 2.41 -18.68 10.80
CA GLN A 122 2.30 -18.35 12.23
C GLN A 122 2.10 -19.58 13.12
N ILE A 123 1.54 -20.67 12.58
CA ILE A 123 1.38 -21.95 13.27
C ILE A 123 2.43 -22.99 12.87
N GLY A 124 3.53 -22.55 12.24
CA GLY A 124 4.74 -23.35 12.01
C GLY A 124 4.76 -24.19 10.74
N PHE A 125 3.90 -23.91 9.77
CA PHE A 125 4.00 -24.51 8.43
C PHE A 125 5.00 -23.72 7.57
N SER A 126 5.83 -24.42 6.80
CA SER A 126 6.68 -23.81 5.78
C SER A 126 6.05 -23.89 4.38
N VAL A 127 6.36 -22.94 3.51
CA VAL A 127 5.93 -22.98 2.11
C VAL A 127 6.83 -23.92 1.32
N ALA A 128 6.24 -24.86 0.59
CA ALA A 128 6.91 -25.77 -0.33
C ALA A 128 6.35 -25.58 -1.75
N GLN A 129 7.21 -25.72 -2.76
CA GLN A 129 6.84 -25.59 -4.16
C GLN A 129 7.42 -26.74 -4.97
N GLY A 130 6.78 -27.03 -6.10
CA GLY A 130 7.25 -28.04 -7.05
C GLY A 130 6.81 -27.72 -8.48
N PRO A 131 7.23 -28.55 -9.44
CA PRO A 131 7.00 -28.30 -10.86
C PRO A 131 5.51 -28.36 -11.20
N GLU A 132 5.12 -27.64 -12.26
CA GLU A 132 3.75 -27.64 -12.80
C GLU A 132 3.52 -28.79 -13.79
N ILE A 133 4.58 -29.20 -14.50
CA ILE A 133 4.62 -30.44 -15.28
C ILE A 133 5.09 -31.55 -14.34
N GLU A 134 4.26 -32.55 -14.14
CA GLU A 134 4.52 -33.70 -13.27
C GLU A 134 4.53 -35.01 -14.06
N ASP A 135 5.07 -36.05 -13.44
CA ASP A 135 4.93 -37.43 -13.91
C ASP A 135 3.66 -38.10 -13.32
N ASP A 136 3.22 -39.20 -13.93
CA ASP A 136 2.05 -39.97 -13.47
C ASP A 136 2.22 -40.51 -12.04
N TYR A 137 3.46 -40.80 -11.63
CA TYR A 137 3.73 -41.34 -10.31
C TYR A 137 3.43 -40.32 -9.21
N HIS A 138 3.99 -39.12 -9.28
CA HIS A 138 3.80 -38.10 -8.24
C HIS A 138 2.41 -37.47 -8.28
N ASN A 139 1.80 -37.34 -9.47
CA ASN A 139 0.46 -36.78 -9.58
C ASN A 139 -0.63 -37.80 -9.25
N PHE A 140 -0.40 -39.11 -9.34
CA PHE A 140 -1.47 -40.07 -9.11
C PHE A 140 -1.03 -41.32 -8.34
N GLU A 141 -0.02 -42.04 -8.81
CA GLU A 141 0.30 -43.35 -8.24
C GLU A 141 0.70 -43.23 -6.77
N ALA A 142 1.62 -42.35 -6.41
CA ALA A 142 2.02 -42.12 -5.02
C ALA A 142 0.84 -41.77 -4.10
N LEU A 143 -0.23 -41.17 -4.65
CA LEU A 143 -1.44 -40.73 -3.95
C LEU A 143 -2.56 -41.78 -3.91
N ASN A 144 -2.22 -43.06 -4.11
CA ASN A 144 -3.19 -44.16 -4.05
C ASN A 144 -4.32 -44.05 -5.09
N ILE A 145 -4.11 -43.31 -6.17
CA ILE A 145 -5.04 -43.21 -7.29
C ILE A 145 -4.65 -44.30 -8.30
N PRO A 146 -5.46 -45.34 -8.56
CA PRO A 146 -5.09 -46.41 -9.48
C PRO A 146 -5.20 -45.98 -10.96
N ALA A 147 -4.54 -46.71 -11.87
CA ALA A 147 -4.52 -46.42 -13.31
C ALA A 147 -5.91 -46.33 -13.97
N HIS A 148 -6.91 -47.06 -13.44
CA HIS A 148 -8.28 -47.07 -13.94
C HIS A 148 -9.19 -46.02 -13.29
N HIS A 149 -8.63 -45.13 -12.46
CA HIS A 149 -9.40 -44.08 -11.80
C HIS A 149 -9.85 -43.01 -12.81
N PRO A 150 -11.10 -42.52 -12.76
CA PRO A 150 -11.61 -41.52 -13.70
C PRO A 150 -10.73 -40.28 -13.81
N ALA A 151 -10.22 -39.76 -12.68
CA ALA A 151 -9.33 -38.60 -12.66
C ALA A 151 -8.05 -38.71 -13.52
N ARG A 152 -7.63 -39.93 -13.89
CA ARG A 152 -6.49 -40.15 -14.79
C ARG A 152 -6.87 -40.11 -16.28
N ALA A 153 -8.15 -40.01 -16.60
CA ALA A 153 -8.61 -40.07 -17.97
C ALA A 153 -8.17 -38.83 -18.76
N MET A 154 -7.94 -39.01 -20.07
CA MET A 154 -7.50 -37.93 -20.98
C MET A 154 -8.51 -36.79 -21.11
N HIS A 155 -9.78 -36.98 -20.72
CA HIS A 155 -10.78 -35.92 -20.74
C HIS A 155 -10.72 -35.00 -19.51
N ASP A 156 -10.01 -35.39 -18.45
CA ASP A 156 -9.91 -34.62 -17.20
C ASP A 156 -8.51 -34.01 -17.01
N THR A 157 -7.47 -34.66 -17.56
CA THR A 157 -6.06 -34.28 -17.37
C THR A 157 -5.35 -33.97 -18.69
N PHE A 158 -4.55 -32.90 -18.70
CA PHE A 158 -3.70 -32.55 -19.84
C PHE A 158 -2.40 -33.37 -19.86
N TYR A 159 -2.29 -34.31 -20.79
CA TYR A 159 -1.10 -35.13 -21.00
C TYR A 159 -0.21 -34.58 -22.14
N PHE A 160 1.09 -34.77 -21.99
CA PHE A 160 2.09 -34.59 -23.02
C PHE A 160 2.39 -35.91 -23.74
N GLY A 161 2.98 -35.83 -24.94
CA GLY A 161 3.27 -36.99 -25.78
C GLY A 161 4.33 -37.96 -25.23
N ASP A 162 5.09 -37.54 -24.22
CA ASP A 162 6.11 -38.34 -23.54
C ASP A 162 5.61 -39.05 -22.27
N GLY A 163 4.32 -38.89 -21.93
CA GLY A 163 3.69 -39.48 -20.75
C GLY A 163 3.71 -38.59 -19.51
N THR A 164 4.35 -37.42 -19.55
CA THR A 164 4.19 -36.39 -18.51
C THR A 164 2.84 -35.68 -18.62
N LEU A 165 2.46 -34.89 -17.60
CA LEU A 165 1.17 -34.19 -17.55
C LEU A 165 1.27 -32.85 -16.83
N LEU A 166 0.30 -31.95 -17.07
CA LEU A 166 0.10 -30.79 -16.21
C LEU A 166 -0.60 -31.22 -14.92
N ARG A 167 -0.02 -30.91 -13.76
CA ARG A 167 -0.52 -31.37 -12.47
C ARG A 167 -1.97 -30.94 -12.23
N THR A 168 -2.79 -31.84 -11.70
CA THR A 168 -4.22 -31.62 -11.42
C THR A 168 -4.48 -31.06 -10.02
N HIS A 169 -3.45 -31.15 -9.18
CA HIS A 169 -3.39 -30.70 -7.79
C HIS A 169 -1.91 -30.55 -7.38
N THR A 170 -1.64 -29.92 -6.24
CA THR A 170 -0.28 -29.66 -5.72
C THR A 170 0.28 -30.80 -4.87
N SER A 171 -0.46 -31.90 -4.70
CA SER A 171 -0.10 -33.07 -3.88
C SER A 171 1.24 -33.71 -4.24
N GLY A 172 1.72 -33.57 -5.48
CA GLY A 172 3.04 -34.07 -5.87
C GLY A 172 4.18 -33.45 -5.02
N VAL A 173 4.01 -32.20 -4.59
CA VAL A 173 4.95 -31.53 -3.67
C VAL A 173 4.98 -32.20 -2.30
N GLN A 174 3.82 -32.67 -1.82
CA GLN A 174 3.70 -33.38 -0.55
C GLN A 174 4.46 -34.70 -0.57
N VAL A 175 4.25 -35.51 -1.63
CA VAL A 175 4.96 -36.78 -1.85
C VAL A 175 6.47 -36.54 -1.90
N ARG A 176 6.92 -35.62 -2.75
CA ARG A 176 8.35 -35.28 -2.90
C ARG A 176 8.98 -34.77 -1.61
N THR A 177 8.20 -34.14 -0.73
CA THR A 177 8.69 -33.69 0.57
C THR A 177 8.86 -34.88 1.52
N MET A 178 7.86 -35.76 1.60
CA MET A 178 7.93 -36.97 2.44
C MET A 178 9.05 -37.93 1.99
N GLU A 179 9.34 -38.04 0.70
CA GLU A 179 10.46 -38.84 0.19
C GLU A 179 11.84 -38.30 0.60
N LYS A 180 11.94 -36.99 0.84
CA LYS A 180 13.22 -36.29 1.12
C LYS A 180 13.44 -36.00 2.60
N GLN A 181 12.37 -35.96 3.38
CA GLN A 181 12.37 -35.55 4.78
C GLN A 181 11.51 -36.51 5.60
N GLN A 182 12.04 -36.96 6.74
CA GLN A 182 11.28 -37.73 7.72
C GLN A 182 10.48 -36.78 8.65
N PRO A 183 9.35 -37.22 9.25
CA PRO A 183 8.57 -36.40 10.16
C PRO A 183 9.39 -35.91 11.36
N PRO A 184 9.08 -34.70 11.89
CA PRO A 184 7.90 -33.88 11.62
C PRO A 184 7.95 -33.13 10.28
N ILE A 185 6.80 -33.06 9.60
CA ILE A 185 6.59 -32.31 8.35
C ILE A 185 5.36 -31.42 8.52
N ARG A 186 5.52 -30.13 8.24
CA ARG A 186 4.42 -29.13 8.27
C ARG A 186 4.61 -28.19 7.09
N ILE A 187 3.88 -28.43 6.01
CA ILE A 187 4.04 -27.66 4.77
C ILE A 187 2.72 -27.21 4.19
N ILE A 188 2.74 -26.07 3.53
CA ILE A 188 1.70 -25.66 2.58
C ILE A 188 2.30 -25.55 1.17
N CYS A 189 1.52 -25.92 0.17
CA CYS A 189 1.94 -26.08 -1.22
C CYS A 189 1.05 -25.21 -2.12
N PRO A 190 1.24 -23.87 -2.14
CA PRO A 190 0.53 -23.01 -3.07
C PRO A 190 1.04 -23.24 -4.50
N GLY A 191 0.13 -23.30 -5.46
CA GLY A 191 0.54 -23.50 -6.85
C GLY A 191 -0.60 -23.47 -7.87
N ARG A 192 -0.22 -23.29 -9.13
CA ARG A 192 -1.14 -23.44 -10.27
C ARG A 192 -1.42 -24.92 -10.54
N VAL A 193 -2.65 -25.21 -10.91
CA VAL A 193 -3.12 -26.55 -11.25
C VAL A 193 -4.00 -26.47 -12.49
N TYR A 194 -4.13 -27.60 -13.18
CA TYR A 194 -4.72 -27.64 -14.51
C TYR A 194 -5.74 -28.77 -14.62
N ARG A 195 -6.89 -28.48 -15.22
CA ARG A 195 -7.95 -29.45 -15.49
C ARG A 195 -8.56 -29.17 -16.85
N CYS A 196 -8.99 -30.19 -17.56
CA CYS A 196 -9.61 -30.04 -18.88
C CYS A 196 -11.09 -29.61 -18.78
N ASP A 197 -11.39 -28.67 -17.88
CA ASP A 197 -12.71 -28.09 -17.66
C ASP A 197 -12.67 -26.59 -17.97
N SER A 198 -13.64 -26.10 -18.74
CA SER A 198 -13.75 -24.69 -19.08
C SER A 198 -15.22 -24.30 -19.25
N ASP A 199 -15.78 -23.64 -18.24
CA ASP A 199 -17.14 -23.10 -18.25
C ASP A 199 -17.22 -21.78 -17.45
N GLN A 200 -18.42 -21.39 -17.00
CA GLN A 200 -18.62 -20.14 -16.26
C GLN A 200 -17.95 -20.14 -14.87
N THR A 201 -17.79 -21.30 -14.25
CA THR A 201 -17.23 -21.46 -12.90
C THR A 201 -15.87 -22.16 -12.90
N HIS A 202 -15.47 -22.76 -14.03
CA HIS A 202 -14.24 -23.52 -14.18
C HIS A 202 -13.30 -22.87 -15.19
N SER A 203 -12.06 -22.67 -14.76
CA SER A 203 -10.95 -22.25 -15.62
C SER A 203 -9.99 -23.43 -15.79
N PRO A 204 -9.44 -23.66 -17.00
CA PRO A 204 -8.53 -24.77 -17.25
C PRO A 204 -7.20 -24.63 -16.49
N MET A 205 -6.90 -23.43 -15.99
CA MET A 205 -5.84 -23.15 -15.02
C MET A 205 -6.42 -22.36 -13.85
N PHE A 206 -6.20 -22.83 -12.64
CA PHE A 206 -6.55 -22.15 -11.41
C PHE A 206 -5.45 -22.37 -10.36
N HIS A 207 -5.63 -21.85 -9.15
CA HIS A 207 -4.66 -22.01 -8.07
C HIS A 207 -5.24 -22.94 -7.02
N GLN A 208 -4.40 -23.75 -6.41
CA GLN A 208 -4.73 -24.49 -5.21
C GLN A 208 -3.67 -24.24 -4.16
N ILE A 209 -4.10 -24.32 -2.91
CA ILE A 209 -3.21 -24.42 -1.77
C ILE A 209 -3.57 -25.69 -1.05
N GLU A 210 -2.60 -26.58 -0.96
CA GLU A 210 -2.72 -27.75 -0.10
C GLU A 210 -1.84 -27.63 1.11
N GLY A 211 -2.22 -28.28 2.20
CA GLY A 211 -1.38 -28.43 3.38
C GLY A 211 -1.23 -29.88 3.77
N LEU A 212 -0.07 -30.18 4.34
CA LEU A 212 0.28 -31.48 4.91
C LEU A 212 0.88 -31.25 6.28
N LEU A 213 0.36 -31.99 7.27
CA LEU A 213 0.95 -32.10 8.59
C LEU A 213 1.14 -33.58 8.92
N VAL A 214 2.38 -33.99 9.20
CA VAL A 214 2.75 -35.35 9.63
C VAL A 214 3.63 -35.24 10.86
N ASP A 215 3.25 -35.89 11.94
CA ASP A 215 3.98 -35.90 13.20
C ASP A 215 3.58 -37.14 14.02
N ASP A 216 4.17 -37.32 15.21
CA ASP A 216 3.62 -38.27 16.16
C ASP A 216 2.27 -37.78 16.72
N ASN A 217 1.32 -38.70 16.92
CA ASN A 217 0.04 -38.45 17.60
C ASN A 217 -0.90 -37.42 16.95
N ILE A 218 -0.86 -37.23 15.64
CA ILE A 218 -1.77 -36.34 14.93
C ILE A 218 -3.15 -36.98 14.75
N SER A 219 -4.20 -36.25 15.14
CA SER A 219 -5.57 -36.74 15.14
C SER A 219 -6.49 -35.97 14.19
N PHE A 220 -7.66 -36.56 13.92
CA PHE A 220 -8.72 -35.89 13.16
C PHE A 220 -9.28 -34.66 13.89
N ALA A 221 -9.16 -34.59 15.21
CA ALA A 221 -9.57 -33.42 15.98
C ALA A 221 -8.65 -32.22 15.70
N ASP A 222 -7.34 -32.47 15.50
CA ASP A 222 -6.36 -31.42 15.15
C ASP A 222 -6.68 -30.82 13.78
N LEU A 223 -6.97 -31.67 12.79
CA LEU A 223 -7.43 -31.24 11.47
C LEU A 223 -8.64 -30.31 11.56
N LYS A 224 -9.70 -30.74 12.27
CA LYS A 224 -10.92 -29.94 12.42
C LYS A 224 -10.67 -28.63 13.15
N GLY A 225 -9.85 -28.64 14.20
CA GLY A 225 -9.52 -27.45 14.98
C GLY A 225 -8.74 -26.42 14.16
N ILE A 226 -7.71 -26.87 13.44
CA ILE A 226 -6.89 -26.00 12.59
C ILE A 226 -7.73 -25.38 11.48
N LEU A 227 -8.53 -26.18 10.76
CA LEU A 227 -9.35 -25.67 9.66
C LEU A 227 -10.49 -24.77 10.15
N HIS A 228 -11.12 -25.09 11.29
CA HIS A 228 -12.11 -24.21 11.89
C HIS A 228 -11.50 -22.84 12.23
N ASN A 229 -10.34 -22.80 12.88
CA ASN A 229 -9.66 -21.55 13.23
C ASN A 229 -9.22 -20.79 11.98
N PHE A 230 -8.66 -21.49 10.99
CA PHE A 230 -8.28 -20.91 9.70
C PHE A 230 -9.45 -20.20 9.04
N LEU A 231 -10.61 -20.87 8.89
CA LEU A 231 -11.78 -20.28 8.24
C LEU A 231 -12.28 -19.04 8.98
N ASN A 232 -12.37 -19.10 10.32
CA ASN A 232 -12.80 -17.93 11.11
C ASN A 232 -11.84 -16.74 10.99
N VAL A 233 -10.52 -16.99 10.94
CA VAL A 233 -9.51 -15.93 10.76
C VAL A 233 -9.47 -15.41 9.32
N PHE A 234 -9.64 -16.27 8.33
CA PHE A 234 -9.62 -15.90 6.92
C PHE A 234 -10.85 -15.07 6.52
N PHE A 235 -12.03 -15.41 7.04
CA PHE A 235 -13.26 -14.67 6.77
C PHE A 235 -13.56 -13.57 7.80
N GLU A 236 -12.77 -13.48 8.87
CA GLU A 236 -12.89 -12.49 9.96
C GLU A 236 -14.28 -12.46 10.62
N ARG A 237 -14.91 -13.63 10.73
CA ARG A 237 -16.28 -13.80 11.22
C ARG A 237 -16.41 -15.13 11.95
N ASP A 238 -17.34 -15.18 12.91
CA ASP A 238 -17.76 -16.44 13.53
C ASP A 238 -18.62 -17.24 12.52
N LEU A 239 -17.98 -18.18 11.83
CA LEU A 239 -18.58 -18.92 10.73
C LEU A 239 -19.23 -20.21 11.21
N GLN A 240 -20.41 -20.49 10.67
CA GLN A 240 -20.96 -21.84 10.72
C GLN A 240 -20.18 -22.74 9.76
N VAL A 241 -19.38 -23.65 10.32
CA VAL A 241 -18.59 -24.61 9.56
C VAL A 241 -19.23 -26.00 9.65
N ARG A 242 -19.45 -26.63 8.50
CA ARG A 242 -19.99 -27.99 8.41
C ARG A 242 -18.96 -28.93 7.81
N PHE A 243 -18.64 -29.99 8.54
CA PHE A 243 -17.78 -31.08 8.09
C PHE A 243 -18.67 -32.25 7.64
N ARG A 244 -18.58 -32.66 6.37
CA ARG A 244 -19.36 -33.77 5.82
C ARG A 244 -18.44 -34.87 5.27
N PRO A 245 -18.77 -36.16 5.47
CA PRO A 245 -17.99 -37.25 4.88
C PRO A 245 -17.89 -37.10 3.36
N SER A 246 -16.70 -37.33 2.83
CA SER A 246 -16.43 -37.43 1.39
C SER A 246 -15.49 -38.60 1.13
N TYR A 247 -14.92 -38.69 -0.07
CA TYR A 247 -13.97 -39.71 -0.46
C TYR A 247 -12.85 -39.11 -1.30
N PHE A 248 -11.61 -39.30 -0.85
CA PHE A 248 -10.41 -39.07 -1.65
C PHE A 248 -9.49 -40.29 -1.55
N PRO A 249 -8.94 -40.84 -2.65
CA PRO A 249 -8.12 -42.05 -2.60
C PRO A 249 -6.89 -41.95 -1.67
N PHE A 250 -6.39 -40.73 -1.44
CA PHE A 250 -5.21 -40.43 -0.62
C PHE A 250 -5.54 -40.10 0.85
N THR A 251 -6.81 -40.08 1.27
CA THR A 251 -7.17 -39.86 2.68
C THR A 251 -8.23 -40.84 3.20
N GLU A 252 -8.11 -41.25 4.46
CA GLU A 252 -9.11 -42.08 5.15
C GLU A 252 -9.00 -41.87 6.69
N PRO A 253 -10.03 -41.30 7.35
CA PRO A 253 -11.29 -40.78 6.81
C PRO A 253 -11.12 -39.49 6.00
N SER A 254 -12.02 -39.30 5.02
CA SER A 254 -12.11 -38.14 4.14
C SER A 254 -13.34 -37.27 4.47
N ILE A 255 -13.19 -35.95 4.39
CA ILE A 255 -14.26 -34.97 4.61
C ILE A 255 -14.15 -33.76 3.66
N GLU A 256 -15.29 -33.20 3.32
CA GLU A 256 -15.40 -31.86 2.73
C GLU A 256 -15.92 -30.88 3.77
N VAL A 257 -15.54 -29.62 3.59
CA VAL A 257 -15.92 -28.54 4.50
C VAL A 257 -16.68 -27.47 3.75
N ASP A 258 -17.87 -27.18 4.28
CA ASP A 258 -18.73 -26.13 3.78
C ASP A 258 -18.82 -24.99 4.81
N ILE A 259 -18.92 -23.76 4.33
CA ILE A 259 -19.23 -22.58 5.15
C ILE A 259 -20.67 -22.13 4.91
N GLY A 260 -21.34 -21.74 5.99
CA GLY A 260 -22.68 -21.16 5.94
C GLY A 260 -22.64 -19.69 5.56
N TYR A 261 -23.51 -19.27 4.64
CA TYR A 261 -23.72 -17.87 4.27
C TYR A 261 -25.20 -17.58 4.04
N GLN A 262 -25.60 -16.31 4.17
CA GLN A 262 -26.95 -15.87 3.82
C GLN A 262 -27.02 -15.50 2.34
N GLY A 263 -27.94 -16.12 1.61
CA GLY A 263 -28.27 -15.73 0.25
C GLY A 263 -28.96 -14.36 0.19
N GLU A 264 -29.09 -13.81 -1.01
CA GLU A 264 -29.79 -12.54 -1.25
C GLU A 264 -31.28 -12.57 -0.83
N ASP A 265 -31.85 -13.76 -0.79
CA ASP A 265 -33.20 -14.10 -0.32
C ASP A 265 -33.30 -14.22 1.21
N GLY A 266 -32.19 -14.12 1.93
CA GLY A 266 -32.11 -14.34 3.38
C GLY A 266 -32.07 -15.82 3.78
N GLU A 267 -32.04 -16.75 2.82
CA GLU A 267 -31.94 -18.17 3.11
C GLU A 267 -30.51 -18.57 3.49
N GLN A 268 -30.36 -19.46 4.47
CA GLN A 268 -29.07 -20.03 4.83
C GLN A 268 -28.64 -21.04 3.77
N LYS A 269 -27.52 -20.79 3.10
CA LYS A 269 -26.92 -21.64 2.08
C LYS A 269 -25.53 -22.12 2.53
N TRP A 270 -25.07 -23.20 1.91
CA TRP A 270 -23.78 -23.82 2.20
C TRP A 270 -22.91 -23.75 0.95
N LEU A 271 -21.66 -23.33 1.11
CA LEU A 271 -20.68 -23.27 0.05
C LEU A 271 -19.49 -24.15 0.42
N GLU A 272 -19.18 -25.14 -0.43
CA GLU A 272 -17.96 -25.95 -0.29
C GLU A 272 -16.72 -25.05 -0.50
N VAL A 273 -15.73 -25.17 0.39
CA VAL A 273 -14.51 -24.36 0.31
C VAL A 273 -13.22 -25.17 0.35
N LEU A 274 -13.24 -26.40 0.88
CA LEU A 274 -12.06 -27.25 0.93
C LEU A 274 -12.40 -28.74 1.11
N GLY A 275 -11.51 -29.59 0.63
CA GLY A 275 -11.48 -31.04 0.91
C GLY A 275 -10.30 -31.39 1.82
N CYS A 276 -10.47 -32.33 2.73
CA CYS A 276 -9.41 -32.74 3.66
C CYS A 276 -9.61 -34.15 4.23
N GLY A 277 -8.62 -34.66 4.95
CA GLY A 277 -8.73 -35.94 5.62
C GLY A 277 -7.43 -36.40 6.26
N MET A 278 -7.48 -37.52 6.97
CA MET A 278 -6.28 -38.18 7.48
C MET A 278 -5.55 -38.87 6.33
N VAL A 279 -4.23 -38.72 6.22
CA VAL A 279 -3.47 -39.30 5.11
C VAL A 279 -3.58 -40.83 5.13
N HIS A 280 -3.91 -41.41 3.97
CA HIS A 280 -4.09 -42.85 3.85
C HIS A 280 -2.75 -43.58 4.05
N PRO A 281 -2.70 -44.69 4.83
CA PRO A 281 -1.47 -45.46 5.07
C PRO A 281 -0.65 -45.83 3.83
N LYS A 282 -1.30 -46.19 2.70
CA LYS A 282 -0.62 -46.48 1.42
C LYS A 282 0.19 -45.31 0.86
N VAL A 283 -0.23 -44.07 1.11
CA VAL A 283 0.52 -42.88 0.69
C VAL A 283 1.80 -42.74 1.52
N PHE A 284 1.70 -42.99 2.83
CA PHE A 284 2.86 -43.04 3.73
C PHE A 284 3.83 -44.16 3.36
N GLU A 285 3.33 -45.39 3.14
CA GLU A 285 4.15 -46.53 2.70
C GLU A 285 4.92 -46.21 1.41
N ARG A 286 4.26 -45.57 0.43
CA ARG A 286 4.88 -45.16 -0.83
C ARG A 286 5.93 -44.06 -0.67
N SER A 287 5.76 -43.21 0.35
CA SER A 287 6.65 -42.10 0.63
C SER A 287 7.73 -42.44 1.69
N GLY A 288 7.80 -43.69 2.14
CA GLY A 288 8.80 -44.13 3.14
C GLY A 288 8.54 -43.62 4.57
N ILE A 289 7.27 -43.39 4.93
CA ILE A 289 6.84 -42.95 6.25
C ILE A 289 6.26 -44.16 7.02
N ASP A 290 6.73 -44.36 8.24
CA ASP A 290 6.28 -45.45 9.13
C ASP A 290 4.88 -45.16 9.68
N THR A 291 3.89 -45.94 9.23
CA THR A 291 2.46 -45.81 9.57
C THR A 291 2.12 -46.25 10.99
N GLU A 292 2.97 -47.06 11.64
CA GLU A 292 2.77 -47.46 13.03
C GLU A 292 3.24 -46.37 14.00
N LYS A 293 4.16 -45.50 13.54
CA LYS A 293 4.73 -44.42 14.35
C LYS A 293 4.10 -43.07 14.09
N TYR A 294 3.76 -42.78 12.83
CA TYR A 294 3.34 -41.45 12.42
C TYR A 294 1.92 -41.44 11.86
N THR A 295 1.22 -40.36 12.17
CA THR A 295 -0.07 -40.03 11.57
C THR A 295 0.00 -38.62 11.00
N GLY A 296 -0.96 -38.29 10.15
CA GLY A 296 -1.00 -36.96 9.56
C GLY A 296 -2.31 -36.68 8.86
N PHE A 297 -2.54 -35.43 8.55
CA PHE A 297 -3.67 -34.98 7.76
C PHE A 297 -3.20 -34.13 6.59
N ALA A 298 -4.03 -34.08 5.57
CA ALA A 298 -3.87 -33.16 4.45
C ALA A 298 -5.18 -32.43 4.19
N PHE A 299 -5.07 -31.24 3.59
CA PHE A 299 -6.22 -30.45 3.14
C PHE A 299 -5.87 -29.75 1.82
N GLY A 300 -6.88 -29.43 1.02
CA GLY A 300 -6.74 -28.71 -0.24
C GLY A 300 -7.90 -27.73 -0.44
N MET A 301 -7.57 -26.51 -0.86
CA MET A 301 -8.53 -25.45 -1.17
C MET A 301 -8.14 -24.76 -2.48
N GLY A 302 -9.15 -24.26 -3.19
CA GLY A 302 -9.01 -23.47 -4.42
C GLY A 302 -8.83 -21.98 -4.18
#